data_AF-A0A3P7XB66-F1
#
_entry.id   AF-A0A3P7XB66-F1
#
_cell.length_a   1.000
_cell.length_b   1.000
_cell.length_c   1.000
_cell.angle_alpha   90.00
_cell.angle_beta   90.00
_cell.angle_gamma   90.00
#
_symmetry.space_group_name_H-M   'P 1'
#
loop_
_entity.id
_entity.type
_entity.pdbx_description
1 polymer ?
#
loop_
_entity_poly.entity_id
_entity_poly.type
_entity_poly.pdbx_seq_one_letter_code
_entity_poly.pdbx_strand_id
1 'polypeptide(L)'
;MMGLIPFGYFANSASFSCWSTGNGQPARWWNEGETLTRGKYWYECQQGRLEPRGCVTDGNRKLNIGTTTEVGNYVAVCELGPDGYLQFRFSACIGEGNRHYGVGETWPDSQNMYYYECQRDGPYLRSQPKGCISHDKQRRIALGQRDDYGDYTYECRQKYNGTIQMCSVGCIHKGQHYKIGEQWPDGEFVYYCKLNGGRCQKVCIGCQHRQKRLYDGDRYHEEGSVYQCEIRPDSFGHKPVACLSKELDGSTVERVIGCRWYLQTSLSKIEQTCELVGTKTVVRTLGCIYRHNGFDTIFLSPGQYTIWNLPHRVKTSIGLACRETPDGAKLEVFDVTQLAQHTAGLKYDQPRGK
;
A
#
# COMPACT_ATOMS: atom_id res chain seq x y z
N MET A 1 -102.45 -65.79 -3.53
CA MET A 1 -101.83 -65.56 -2.19
C MET A 1 -100.33 -65.69 -2.37
N MET A 2 -99.57 -64.66 -2.00
CA MET A 2 -98.09 -64.61 -1.91
C MET A 2 -97.32 -64.87 -3.22
N GLY A 3 -96.41 -64.03 -3.71
CA GLY A 3 -95.80 -62.80 -3.24
C GLY A 3 -94.58 -62.59 -4.16
N LEU A 4 -94.57 -61.51 -4.93
CA LEU A 4 -93.43 -61.10 -5.76
C LEU A 4 -92.32 -60.56 -4.85
N ILE A 5 -91.10 -61.09 -5.00
CA ILE A 5 -89.86 -60.49 -4.48
C ILE A 5 -88.92 -60.32 -5.67
N PRO A 6 -88.44 -59.10 -5.97
CA PRO A 6 -87.46 -58.89 -7.03
C PRO A 6 -86.05 -59.21 -6.52
N PHE A 7 -85.27 -59.88 -7.37
CA PHE A 7 -83.81 -59.97 -7.23
C PHE A 7 -83.21 -58.57 -7.36
N GLY A 8 -82.85 -57.98 -6.21
CA GLY A 8 -82.00 -56.80 -6.16
C GLY A 8 -80.57 -57.18 -6.53
N TYR A 9 -80.09 -56.69 -7.67
CA TYR A 9 -78.68 -56.56 -7.99
C TYR A 9 -78.01 -55.70 -6.91
N PHE A 10 -77.30 -56.32 -5.97
CA PHE A 10 -76.26 -55.62 -5.22
C PHE A 10 -74.96 -55.72 -6.02
N ALA A 11 -74.72 -54.70 -6.83
CA ALA A 11 -73.36 -54.32 -7.19
C ALA A 11 -72.66 -53.92 -5.89
N ASN A 12 -71.95 -54.86 -5.26
CA ASN A 12 -71.05 -54.54 -4.17
C ASN A 12 -69.86 -53.81 -4.79
N SER A 13 -69.96 -52.48 -4.82
CA SER A 13 -68.84 -51.57 -5.05
C SER A 13 -67.72 -52.01 -4.14
N ALA A 14 -66.62 -52.52 -4.70
CA ALA A 14 -65.38 -52.67 -3.95
C ALA A 14 -65.09 -51.30 -3.32
N SER A 15 -65.15 -51.24 -1.99
CA SER A 15 -64.77 -50.04 -1.23
C SER A 15 -63.29 -49.81 -1.47
N PHE A 16 -62.97 -48.97 -2.45
CA PHE A 16 -61.62 -48.49 -2.70
C PHE A 16 -61.25 -47.56 -1.55
N SER A 17 -60.78 -48.15 -0.46
CA SER A 17 -60.37 -47.46 0.76
C SER A 17 -58.92 -47.80 1.08
N CYS A 18 -58.19 -46.83 1.61
CA CYS A 18 -56.77 -46.97 1.89
C CYS A 18 -56.55 -47.09 3.39
N TRP A 19 -55.73 -48.05 3.82
CA TRP A 19 -55.35 -48.19 5.23
C TRP A 19 -54.01 -47.50 5.49
N SER A 20 -54.00 -46.44 6.31
CA SER A 20 -52.75 -45.75 6.67
C SER A 20 -52.87 -44.93 7.95
N THR A 21 -51.72 -44.66 8.57
CA THR A 21 -51.54 -43.58 9.55
C THR A 21 -51.43 -42.24 8.81
N GLY A 22 -51.95 -41.16 9.42
CA GLY A 22 -51.87 -39.80 8.88
C GLY A 22 -51.94 -38.76 9.99
N ASN A 23 -51.24 -37.63 9.85
CA ASN A 23 -51.26 -36.50 10.79
C ASN A 23 -50.92 -36.86 12.26
N GLY A 24 -50.04 -37.85 12.48
CA GLY A 24 -49.69 -38.33 13.83
C GLY A 24 -50.81 -39.08 14.55
N GLN A 25 -51.91 -39.40 13.85
CA GLN A 25 -53.04 -40.17 14.37
C GLN A 25 -52.86 -41.68 14.11
N PRO A 26 -53.50 -42.54 14.92
CA PRO A 26 -53.54 -43.98 14.70
C PRO A 26 -54.11 -44.33 13.33
N ALA A 27 -53.73 -45.50 12.80
CA ALA A 27 -54.13 -45.95 11.47
C ALA A 27 -55.65 -46.07 11.37
N ARG A 28 -56.21 -45.58 10.27
CA ARG A 28 -57.63 -45.69 9.94
C ARG A 28 -57.81 -45.93 8.45
N TRP A 29 -59.03 -46.33 8.07
CA TRP A 29 -59.46 -46.36 6.68
C TRP A 29 -59.72 -44.95 6.17
N TRP A 30 -59.14 -44.62 5.03
CA TRP A 30 -59.33 -43.38 4.29
C TRP A 30 -60.21 -43.68 3.09
N ASN A 31 -61.23 -42.86 2.85
CA ASN A 31 -62.14 -43.04 1.72
C ASN A 31 -61.48 -42.64 0.40
N GLU A 32 -62.00 -43.13 -0.73
CA GLU A 32 -61.59 -42.69 -2.07
C GLU A 32 -61.64 -41.16 -2.19
N GLY A 33 -60.55 -40.56 -2.69
CA GLY A 33 -60.37 -39.10 -2.80
C GLY A 33 -60.00 -38.39 -1.50
N GLU A 34 -59.96 -39.07 -0.36
CA GLU A 34 -59.53 -38.46 0.90
C GLU A 34 -58.02 -38.21 0.90
N THR A 35 -57.61 -37.04 1.41
CA THR A 35 -56.21 -36.63 1.47
C THR A 35 -55.64 -36.78 2.88
N LEU A 36 -54.40 -37.22 2.97
CA LEU A 36 -53.70 -37.42 4.24
C LEU A 36 -52.25 -36.95 4.16
N THR A 37 -51.68 -36.49 5.28
CA THR A 37 -50.27 -36.07 5.38
C THR A 37 -49.48 -37.05 6.23
N ARG A 38 -48.29 -37.44 5.77
CA ARG A 38 -47.28 -38.24 6.51
C ARG A 38 -45.96 -37.47 6.53
N GLY A 39 -45.62 -36.91 7.69
CA GLY A 39 -44.44 -36.07 7.84
C GLY A 39 -44.50 -34.87 6.91
N LYS A 40 -43.51 -34.73 6.02
CA LYS A 40 -43.39 -33.63 5.05
C LYS A 40 -44.08 -33.87 3.70
N TYR A 41 -44.96 -34.88 3.61
CA TYR A 41 -45.56 -35.31 2.33
C TYR A 41 -47.04 -35.59 2.47
N TRP A 42 -47.83 -35.35 1.42
CA TRP A 42 -49.25 -35.63 1.39
C TRP A 42 -49.64 -36.51 0.20
N TYR A 43 -50.67 -37.30 0.43
CA TYR A 43 -51.13 -38.39 -0.43
C TYR A 43 -52.65 -38.27 -0.59
N GLU A 44 -53.16 -38.90 -1.64
CA GLU A 44 -54.59 -39.08 -1.89
C GLU A 44 -54.89 -40.57 -2.05
N CYS A 45 -55.97 -41.04 -1.43
CA CYS A 45 -56.42 -42.42 -1.64
C CYS A 45 -57.10 -42.54 -3.00
N GLN A 46 -56.51 -43.33 -3.91
CA GLN A 46 -57.09 -43.64 -5.20
C GLN A 46 -57.05 -45.14 -5.48
N GLN A 47 -58.19 -45.73 -5.82
CA GLN A 47 -58.34 -47.14 -6.16
C GLN A 47 -57.75 -48.09 -5.11
N GLY A 48 -57.87 -47.74 -3.82
CA GLY A 48 -57.32 -48.52 -2.71
C GLY A 48 -55.80 -48.41 -2.51
N ARG A 49 -55.12 -47.52 -3.24
CA ARG A 49 -53.69 -47.20 -3.07
C ARG A 49 -53.49 -45.74 -2.70
N LEU A 50 -52.47 -45.47 -1.88
CA LEU A 50 -52.05 -44.10 -1.59
C LEU A 50 -51.15 -43.58 -2.70
N GLU A 51 -51.68 -42.64 -3.48
CA GLU A 51 -50.94 -41.97 -4.54
C GLU A 51 -50.24 -40.73 -3.98
N PRO A 52 -48.92 -40.58 -4.19
CA PRO A 52 -48.19 -39.40 -3.77
C PRO A 52 -48.67 -38.17 -4.55
N ARG A 53 -49.06 -37.12 -3.83
CA ARG A 53 -49.56 -35.88 -4.46
C ARG A 53 -48.63 -34.69 -4.28
N GLY A 54 -47.83 -34.69 -3.23
CA GLY A 54 -46.70 -33.77 -3.12
C GLY A 54 -46.27 -33.52 -1.68
N CYS A 55 -45.67 -32.37 -1.44
CA CYS A 55 -44.93 -32.09 -0.22
C CYS A 55 -45.69 -31.11 0.68
N VAL A 56 -45.32 -31.04 1.95
CA VAL A 56 -45.90 -30.14 2.94
C VAL A 56 -44.80 -29.27 3.51
N THR A 57 -44.99 -27.95 3.47
CA THR A 57 -44.04 -26.98 4.04
C THR A 57 -44.16 -26.92 5.56
N ASP A 58 -43.20 -26.29 6.23
CA ASP A 58 -43.22 -26.12 7.70
C ASP A 58 -44.45 -25.31 8.20
N GLY A 59 -45.10 -24.54 7.31
CA GLY A 59 -46.36 -23.84 7.57
C GLY A 59 -47.63 -24.67 7.27
N ASN A 60 -47.52 -25.99 7.15
CA ASN A 60 -48.61 -26.92 6.79
C ASN A 60 -49.27 -26.67 5.42
N ARG A 61 -48.60 -25.96 4.50
CA ARG A 61 -49.10 -25.75 3.14
C ARG A 61 -48.79 -26.97 2.27
N LYS A 62 -49.82 -27.54 1.65
CA LYS A 62 -49.69 -28.62 0.65
C LYS A 62 -49.20 -28.05 -0.68
N LEU A 63 -48.14 -28.63 -1.22
CA LEU A 63 -47.55 -28.34 -2.52
C LEU A 63 -47.74 -29.55 -3.42
N ASN A 64 -48.09 -29.33 -4.69
CA ASN A 64 -48.14 -30.40 -5.68
C ASN A 64 -46.72 -30.78 -6.12
N ILE A 65 -46.54 -32.02 -6.59
CA ILE A 65 -45.30 -32.42 -7.27
C ILE A 65 -44.96 -31.43 -8.40
N GLY A 66 -43.69 -31.05 -8.50
CA GLY A 66 -43.18 -30.03 -9.43
C GLY A 66 -43.27 -28.59 -8.92
N THR A 67 -43.95 -28.34 -7.80
CA THR A 67 -44.06 -26.99 -7.23
C THR A 67 -42.77 -26.58 -6.50
N THR A 68 -42.33 -25.35 -6.71
CA THR A 68 -41.18 -24.73 -6.02
C THR A 68 -41.63 -24.01 -4.75
N THR A 69 -40.78 -23.99 -3.73
CA THR A 69 -40.97 -23.21 -2.51
C THR A 69 -39.62 -22.75 -1.96
N GLU A 70 -39.61 -21.62 -1.30
CA GLU A 70 -38.44 -21.14 -0.56
C GLU A 70 -38.40 -21.80 0.82
N VAL A 71 -37.24 -22.33 1.19
CA VAL A 71 -36.97 -22.98 2.49
C VAL A 71 -35.64 -22.45 3.01
N GLY A 72 -35.70 -21.54 3.99
CA GLY A 72 -34.52 -20.83 4.46
C GLY A 72 -33.90 -19.98 3.36
N ASN A 73 -32.62 -20.21 3.07
CA ASN A 73 -31.86 -19.47 2.03
C ASN A 73 -31.81 -20.22 0.68
N TYR A 74 -32.75 -21.13 0.43
CA TYR A 74 -32.74 -21.99 -0.75
C TYR A 74 -34.12 -22.15 -1.37
N VAL A 75 -34.14 -22.44 -2.67
CA VAL A 75 -35.34 -22.86 -3.40
C VAL A 75 -35.35 -24.39 -3.44
N ALA A 76 -36.43 -24.98 -2.98
CA ALA A 76 -36.67 -26.41 -3.03
C ALA A 76 -37.82 -26.72 -3.99
N VAL A 77 -37.66 -27.81 -4.76
CA VAL A 77 -38.71 -28.39 -5.60
C VAL A 77 -39.22 -29.62 -4.92
N CYS A 78 -40.55 -29.74 -4.81
CA CYS A 78 -41.17 -31.00 -4.42
C CYS A 78 -41.14 -31.95 -5.62
N GLU A 79 -40.44 -33.08 -5.50
CA GLU A 79 -40.38 -34.05 -6.59
C GLU A 79 -40.58 -35.47 -6.11
N LEU A 80 -41.01 -36.32 -7.03
CA LEU A 80 -41.06 -37.76 -6.83
C LEU A 80 -39.72 -38.33 -7.27
N GLY A 81 -38.97 -38.89 -6.33
CA GLY A 81 -37.69 -39.52 -6.58
C GLY A 81 -37.81 -40.78 -7.45
N PRO A 82 -36.70 -41.25 -8.04
CA PRO A 82 -36.68 -42.47 -8.86
C PRO A 82 -37.00 -43.73 -8.06
N ASP A 83 -36.89 -43.67 -6.74
CA ASP A 83 -37.28 -44.70 -5.78
C ASP A 83 -38.79 -44.70 -5.45
N GLY A 84 -39.56 -43.78 -6.04
CA GLY A 84 -41.00 -43.65 -5.83
C GLY A 84 -41.37 -42.89 -4.53
N TYR A 85 -40.40 -42.30 -3.84
CA TYR A 85 -40.64 -41.51 -2.64
C TYR A 85 -40.62 -40.01 -2.93
N LEU A 86 -41.50 -39.26 -2.27
CA LEU A 86 -41.49 -37.81 -2.35
C LEU A 86 -40.28 -37.25 -1.61
N GLN A 87 -39.62 -36.24 -2.20
CA GLN A 87 -38.48 -35.55 -1.59
C GLN A 87 -38.47 -34.06 -1.96
N PHE A 88 -37.82 -33.27 -1.11
CA PHE A 88 -37.44 -31.90 -1.45
C PHE A 88 -36.05 -31.90 -2.05
N ARG A 89 -35.94 -31.50 -3.33
CA ARG A 89 -34.65 -31.25 -3.97
C ARG A 89 -34.38 -29.76 -4.02
N PHE A 90 -33.27 -29.34 -3.45
CA PHE A 90 -32.80 -27.96 -3.56
C PHE A 90 -32.29 -27.68 -4.97
N SER A 91 -32.85 -26.65 -5.61
CA SER A 91 -32.58 -26.30 -7.01
C SER A 91 -31.79 -25.00 -7.17
N ALA A 92 -31.92 -24.05 -6.24
CA ALA A 92 -31.25 -22.76 -6.29
C ALA A 92 -30.92 -22.21 -4.90
N CYS A 93 -29.91 -21.35 -4.82
CA CYS A 93 -29.59 -20.53 -3.66
C CYS A 93 -30.32 -19.19 -3.74
N ILE A 94 -30.74 -18.65 -2.61
CA ILE A 94 -31.37 -17.32 -2.53
C ILE A 94 -30.30 -16.32 -2.11
N GLY A 95 -30.00 -15.37 -3.01
CA GLY A 95 -29.11 -14.25 -2.71
C GLY A 95 -29.88 -13.02 -2.23
N GLU A 96 -29.16 -11.93 -1.99
CA GLU A 96 -29.77 -10.66 -1.58
C GLU A 96 -30.78 -10.14 -2.60
N GLY A 97 -31.84 -9.51 -2.11
CA GLY A 97 -32.96 -9.03 -2.94
C GLY A 97 -33.88 -10.14 -3.44
N ASN A 98 -33.88 -11.30 -2.79
CA ASN A 98 -34.70 -12.48 -3.10
C ASN A 98 -34.49 -13.04 -4.52
N ARG A 99 -33.27 -12.89 -5.06
CA ARG A 99 -32.92 -13.46 -6.36
C ARG A 99 -32.48 -14.91 -6.21
N HIS A 100 -32.95 -15.77 -7.11
CA HIS A 100 -32.66 -17.19 -7.10
C HIS A 100 -31.52 -17.47 -8.08
N TYR A 101 -30.50 -18.17 -7.61
CA TYR A 101 -29.31 -18.53 -8.37
C TYR A 101 -29.19 -20.04 -8.46
N GLY A 102 -29.23 -20.56 -9.68
CA GLY A 102 -29.08 -21.99 -9.97
C GLY A 102 -27.70 -22.52 -9.57
N VAL A 103 -27.57 -23.84 -9.51
CA VAL A 103 -26.27 -24.49 -9.21
C VAL A 103 -25.22 -24.08 -10.25
N GLY A 104 -24.07 -23.60 -9.78
CA GLY A 104 -22.98 -23.07 -10.60
C GLY A 104 -23.11 -21.59 -10.98
N GLU A 105 -24.29 -20.98 -10.75
CA GLU A 105 -24.45 -19.54 -10.94
C GLU A 105 -23.74 -18.75 -9.83
N THR A 106 -23.33 -17.54 -10.19
CA THR A 106 -22.46 -16.69 -9.37
C THR A 106 -22.96 -15.26 -9.33
N TRP A 107 -22.93 -14.65 -8.14
CA TRP A 107 -23.44 -13.29 -7.92
C TRP A 107 -22.58 -12.50 -6.95
N PRO A 108 -22.49 -11.18 -7.11
CA PRO A 108 -21.79 -10.31 -6.16
C PRO A 108 -22.59 -10.12 -4.86
N ASP A 109 -21.91 -9.73 -3.79
CA ASP A 109 -22.53 -9.18 -2.59
C ASP A 109 -23.12 -7.76 -2.82
N SER A 110 -23.92 -7.26 -1.87
CA SER A 110 -24.54 -5.92 -1.90
C SER A 110 -23.53 -4.80 -2.12
N GLN A 111 -22.30 -4.96 -1.64
CA GLN A 111 -21.25 -3.95 -1.74
C GLN A 111 -20.37 -4.13 -2.98
N ASN A 112 -20.64 -5.14 -3.81
CA ASN A 112 -19.88 -5.51 -5.00
C ASN A 112 -18.36 -5.60 -4.71
N MET A 113 -18.01 -6.27 -3.61
CA MET A 113 -16.64 -6.49 -3.12
C MET A 113 -16.18 -7.93 -3.32
N TYR A 114 -17.07 -8.91 -3.23
CA TYR A 114 -16.76 -10.32 -3.47
C TYR A 114 -17.98 -11.03 -4.04
N TYR A 115 -17.79 -12.23 -4.57
CA TYR A 115 -18.86 -12.99 -5.20
C TYR A 115 -19.01 -14.39 -4.62
N TYR A 116 -20.24 -14.84 -4.66
CA TYR A 116 -20.67 -16.16 -4.25
C TYR A 116 -20.90 -17.06 -5.46
N GLU A 117 -20.89 -18.36 -5.22
CA GLU A 117 -21.36 -19.39 -6.14
C GLU A 117 -22.33 -20.30 -5.40
N CYS A 118 -23.42 -20.70 -6.06
CA CYS A 118 -24.32 -21.71 -5.53
C CYS A 118 -23.74 -23.10 -5.81
N GLN A 119 -23.23 -23.76 -4.78
CA GLN A 119 -22.61 -25.08 -4.90
C GLN A 119 -23.47 -26.16 -4.27
N ARG A 120 -23.34 -27.40 -4.77
CA ARG A 120 -23.93 -28.57 -4.12
C ARG A 120 -23.09 -28.97 -2.92
N ASP A 121 -23.75 -29.21 -1.80
CA ASP A 121 -23.17 -29.72 -0.57
C ASP A 121 -24.01 -30.93 -0.12
N GLY A 122 -23.72 -32.09 -0.71
CA GLY A 122 -24.52 -33.30 -0.57
C GLY A 122 -25.95 -33.12 -1.12
N PRO A 123 -27.00 -33.42 -0.34
CA PRO A 123 -28.39 -33.21 -0.75
C PRO A 123 -28.84 -31.74 -0.67
N TYR A 124 -28.02 -30.87 -0.06
CA TYR A 124 -28.30 -29.44 0.10
C TYR A 124 -27.51 -28.59 -0.89
N LEU A 125 -27.85 -27.30 -0.93
CA LEU A 125 -27.05 -26.29 -1.60
C LEU A 125 -26.36 -25.42 -0.56
N ARG A 126 -25.29 -24.74 -0.97
CA ARG A 126 -24.59 -23.77 -0.14
C ARG A 126 -24.15 -22.59 -1.01
N SER A 127 -24.43 -21.37 -0.55
CA SER A 127 -23.81 -20.16 -1.09
C SER A 127 -22.38 -20.07 -0.58
N GLN A 128 -21.41 -20.39 -1.43
CA GLN A 128 -19.99 -20.37 -1.06
C GLN A 128 -19.31 -19.12 -1.63
N PRO A 129 -18.63 -18.32 -0.79
CA PRO A 129 -17.77 -17.24 -1.27
C PRO A 129 -16.63 -17.81 -2.14
N LYS A 130 -16.45 -17.31 -3.36
CA LYS A 130 -15.47 -17.85 -4.33
C LYS A 130 -14.31 -16.94 -4.67
N GLY A 131 -14.47 -15.64 -4.49
CA GLY A 131 -13.45 -14.69 -4.86
C GLY A 131 -13.92 -13.26 -4.69
N CYS A 132 -13.06 -12.34 -5.06
CA CYS A 132 -13.24 -10.91 -4.91
C CYS A 132 -13.74 -10.30 -6.21
N ILE A 133 -14.33 -9.13 -6.11
CA ILE A 133 -14.53 -8.25 -7.26
C ILE A 133 -13.32 -7.31 -7.34
N SER A 134 -12.80 -7.10 -8.56
CA SER A 134 -11.68 -6.20 -8.83
C SER A 134 -11.98 -4.76 -8.39
N HIS A 135 -10.94 -3.96 -8.21
CA HIS A 135 -11.10 -2.56 -7.80
C HIS A 135 -11.86 -1.71 -8.84
N ASP A 136 -11.75 -2.04 -10.12
CA ASP A 136 -12.51 -1.43 -11.23
C ASP A 136 -14.00 -1.85 -11.28
N LYS A 137 -14.41 -2.80 -10.43
CA LYS A 137 -15.76 -3.37 -10.35
C LYS A 137 -16.24 -4.14 -11.59
N GLN A 138 -15.36 -4.46 -12.52
CA GLN A 138 -15.70 -5.12 -13.79
C GLN A 138 -15.39 -6.62 -13.80
N ARG A 139 -14.44 -7.08 -12.99
CA ARG A 139 -13.87 -8.43 -13.09
C ARG A 139 -14.02 -9.19 -11.77
N ARG A 140 -14.08 -10.51 -11.89
CA ARG A 140 -14.09 -11.45 -10.76
C ARG A 140 -12.70 -12.06 -10.63
N ILE A 141 -12.14 -12.00 -9.43
CA ILE A 141 -10.80 -12.48 -9.10
C ILE A 141 -10.97 -13.65 -8.15
N ALA A 142 -10.56 -14.85 -8.57
CA ALA A 142 -10.72 -16.03 -7.71
C ALA A 142 -9.86 -15.93 -6.45
N LEU A 143 -10.23 -16.65 -5.40
CA LEU A 143 -9.40 -16.78 -4.20
C LEU A 143 -7.97 -17.24 -4.55
N GLY A 144 -6.97 -16.54 -4.00
CA GLY A 144 -5.54 -16.76 -4.26
C GLY A 144 -5.02 -16.10 -5.53
N GLN A 145 -5.88 -15.59 -6.42
CA GLN A 145 -5.44 -14.86 -7.60
C GLN A 145 -5.05 -13.42 -7.27
N ARG A 146 -4.14 -12.90 -8.10
CA ARG A 146 -3.67 -11.51 -8.03
C ARG A 146 -4.31 -10.65 -9.11
N ASP A 147 -4.47 -9.38 -8.78
CA ASP A 147 -4.96 -8.35 -9.69
C ASP A 147 -4.15 -7.07 -9.45
N ASP A 148 -3.72 -6.45 -10.54
CA ASP A 148 -3.00 -5.18 -10.49
C ASP A 148 -4.00 -4.04 -10.69
N TYR A 149 -3.92 -3.03 -9.83
CA TYR A 149 -4.77 -1.85 -9.93
C TYR A 149 -3.99 -0.59 -9.55
N GLY A 150 -3.83 0.30 -10.52
CA GLY A 150 -2.99 1.49 -10.40
C GLY A 150 -1.55 1.10 -10.14
N ASP A 151 -1.05 1.51 -8.98
CA ASP A 151 0.36 1.40 -8.57
C ASP A 151 0.64 0.22 -7.63
N TYR A 152 -0.30 -0.72 -7.51
CA TYR A 152 -0.27 -1.76 -6.49
C TYR A 152 -0.77 -3.10 -7.02
N THR A 153 -0.23 -4.16 -6.43
CA THR A 153 -0.70 -5.52 -6.64
C THR A 153 -1.54 -5.95 -5.47
N TYR A 154 -2.68 -6.53 -5.79
CA TYR A 154 -3.61 -7.07 -4.82
C TYR A 154 -3.76 -8.58 -5.00
N GLU A 155 -4.15 -9.26 -3.93
CA GLU A 155 -4.46 -10.68 -3.93
C GLU A 155 -5.77 -10.91 -3.20
N CYS A 156 -6.67 -11.68 -3.83
CA CYS A 156 -7.92 -12.02 -3.20
C CYS A 156 -7.68 -13.10 -2.14
N ARG A 157 -7.90 -12.76 -0.86
CA ARG A 157 -7.62 -13.67 0.27
C ARG A 157 -8.84 -13.82 1.17
N GLN A 158 -8.97 -15.02 1.72
CA GLN A 158 -9.88 -15.28 2.84
C GLN A 158 -9.13 -15.03 4.16
N LYS A 159 -9.67 -14.16 5.00
CA LYS A 159 -9.16 -13.89 6.34
C LYS A 159 -9.56 -14.99 7.31
N TYR A 160 -8.91 -15.04 8.48
CA TYR A 160 -9.16 -16.06 9.51
C TYR A 160 -10.62 -16.09 10.00
N ASN A 161 -11.28 -14.92 10.00
CA ASN A 161 -12.69 -14.76 10.39
C ASN A 161 -13.67 -15.17 9.27
N GLY A 162 -13.16 -15.76 8.17
CA GLY A 162 -13.94 -16.21 7.03
C GLY A 162 -14.26 -15.13 6.00
N THR A 163 -13.95 -13.85 6.26
CA THR A 163 -14.26 -12.78 5.29
C THR A 163 -13.30 -12.81 4.10
N ILE A 164 -13.83 -12.60 2.90
CA ILE A 164 -13.03 -12.47 1.68
C ILE A 164 -12.75 -10.99 1.44
N GLN A 165 -11.50 -10.65 1.18
CA GLN A 165 -11.13 -9.28 0.83
C GLN A 165 -9.95 -9.26 -0.14
N MET A 166 -9.94 -8.24 -0.99
CA MET A 166 -8.79 -7.86 -1.79
C MET A 166 -7.70 -7.26 -0.88
N CYS A 167 -6.59 -7.98 -0.72
CA CYS A 167 -5.49 -7.59 0.15
C CYS A 167 -4.34 -7.03 -0.70
N SER A 168 -3.81 -5.87 -0.34
CA SER A 168 -2.64 -5.31 -1.01
C SER A 168 -1.40 -6.13 -0.64
N VAL A 169 -0.67 -6.66 -1.63
CA VAL A 169 0.47 -7.58 -1.45
C VAL A 169 1.76 -7.09 -2.08
N GLY A 170 1.73 -5.99 -2.83
CA GLY A 170 2.92 -5.42 -3.46
C GLY A 170 2.68 -4.05 -4.07
N CYS A 171 3.78 -3.46 -4.53
CA CYS A 171 3.84 -2.18 -5.21
C CYS A 171 4.29 -2.42 -6.66
N ILE A 172 3.80 -1.60 -7.59
CA ILE A 172 4.16 -1.63 -9.01
C ILE A 172 4.85 -0.33 -9.34
N HIS A 173 6.10 -0.36 -9.81
CA HIS A 173 6.82 0.84 -10.22
C HIS A 173 7.41 0.64 -11.62
N LYS A 174 7.05 1.51 -12.56
CA LYS A 174 7.46 1.44 -13.98
C LYS A 174 7.21 0.05 -14.61
N GLY A 175 6.08 -0.56 -14.27
CA GLY A 175 5.68 -1.90 -14.75
C GLY A 175 6.34 -3.08 -14.03
N GLN A 176 7.24 -2.84 -13.07
CA GLN A 176 7.88 -3.89 -12.29
C GLN A 176 7.20 -4.07 -10.93
N HIS A 177 7.02 -5.32 -10.53
CA HIS A 177 6.39 -5.73 -9.27
C HIS A 177 7.41 -5.86 -8.15
N TYR A 178 7.08 -5.26 -7.01
CA TYR A 178 7.86 -5.31 -5.78
C TYR A 178 7.01 -5.85 -4.64
N LYS A 179 7.51 -6.87 -3.95
CA LYS A 179 6.85 -7.42 -2.76
C LYS A 179 6.94 -6.43 -1.60
N ILE A 180 6.02 -6.56 -0.65
CA ILE A 180 6.14 -5.87 0.65
C ILE A 180 7.51 -6.19 1.25
N GLY A 181 8.24 -5.16 1.67
CA GLY A 181 9.59 -5.31 2.21
C GLY A 181 10.71 -5.09 1.19
N GLU A 182 10.40 -5.08 -0.12
CA GLU A 182 11.42 -4.86 -1.14
C GLU A 182 11.73 -3.37 -1.34
N GLN A 183 12.99 -3.11 -1.69
CA GLN A 183 13.51 -1.78 -1.99
C GLN A 183 13.99 -1.72 -3.44
N TRP A 184 13.81 -0.57 -4.07
CA TRP A 184 14.33 -0.34 -5.42
C TRP A 184 14.87 1.08 -5.58
N PRO A 185 15.92 1.25 -6.40
CA PRO A 185 16.37 2.57 -6.79
C PRO A 185 15.44 3.15 -7.85
N ASP A 186 15.15 4.45 -7.75
CA ASP A 186 14.56 5.23 -8.83
C ASP A 186 15.25 6.60 -8.90
N GLY A 187 16.06 6.79 -9.95
CA GLY A 187 16.90 7.98 -10.10
C GLY A 187 17.90 8.12 -8.94
N GLU A 188 17.84 9.27 -8.26
CA GLU A 188 18.71 9.61 -7.13
C GLU A 188 18.13 9.18 -5.78
N PHE A 189 17.08 8.35 -5.76
CA PHE A 189 16.37 7.97 -4.54
C PHE A 189 16.16 6.46 -4.43
N VAL A 190 15.93 6.01 -3.21
CA VAL A 190 15.63 4.62 -2.88
C VAL A 190 14.22 4.54 -2.31
N TYR A 191 13.38 3.73 -2.94
CA TYR A 191 12.01 3.49 -2.54
C TYR A 191 11.87 2.14 -1.87
N TYR A 192 10.80 2.00 -1.10
CA TYR A 192 10.44 0.80 -0.36
C TYR A 192 8.93 0.56 -0.43
N CYS A 193 8.53 -0.70 -0.59
CA CYS A 193 7.13 -1.07 -0.54
C CYS A 193 6.73 -1.36 0.91
N LYS A 194 6.08 -0.36 1.54
CA LYS A 194 5.64 -0.43 2.93
C LYS A 194 4.18 -0.88 3.00
N LEU A 195 3.88 -1.84 3.88
CA LEU A 195 2.50 -2.13 4.28
C LEU A 195 2.11 -1.22 5.45
N ASN A 196 1.09 -0.38 5.27
CA ASN A 196 0.58 0.52 6.29
C ASN A 196 -0.96 0.44 6.34
N GLY A 197 -1.52 0.12 7.51
CA GLY A 197 -2.98 0.00 7.68
C GLY A 197 -3.66 -0.98 6.72
N GLY A 198 -2.96 -2.02 6.28
CA GLY A 198 -3.47 -3.01 5.31
C GLY A 198 -3.41 -2.59 3.83
N ARG A 199 -2.78 -1.44 3.51
CA ARG A 199 -2.52 -1.00 2.13
C ARG A 199 -1.03 -0.85 1.89
N CYS A 200 -0.57 -1.26 0.71
CA CYS A 200 0.79 -0.96 0.30
C CYS A 200 0.93 0.52 -0.04
N GLN A 201 2.09 1.08 0.25
CA GLN A 201 2.48 2.46 -0.05
C GLN A 201 3.93 2.44 -0.54
N LYS A 202 4.19 3.16 -1.63
CA LYS A 202 5.55 3.47 -2.06
C LYS A 202 6.07 4.61 -1.20
N VAL A 203 7.16 4.38 -0.49
CA VAL A 203 7.78 5.41 0.35
C VAL A 203 9.24 5.59 -0.03
N CYS A 204 9.67 6.83 -0.18
CA CYS A 204 11.09 7.16 -0.29
C CYS A 204 11.73 6.94 1.09
N ILE A 205 12.79 6.15 1.16
CA ILE A 205 13.47 5.78 2.41
C ILE A 205 14.94 6.19 2.43
N GLY A 206 15.44 6.73 1.32
CA GLY A 206 16.84 7.06 1.18
C GLY A 206 17.16 7.71 -0.15
N CYS A 207 18.41 8.07 -0.29
CA CYS A 207 18.98 8.66 -1.48
C CYS A 207 20.00 7.70 -2.11
N GLN A 208 20.35 7.97 -3.36
CA GLN A 208 21.32 7.21 -4.13
C GLN A 208 22.37 8.15 -4.68
N HIS A 209 23.63 7.87 -4.37
CA HIS A 209 24.77 8.62 -4.89
C HIS A 209 25.90 7.66 -5.29
N ARG A 210 26.36 7.72 -6.55
CA ARG A 210 27.43 6.85 -7.10
C ARG A 210 27.24 5.36 -6.77
N GLN A 211 26.03 4.84 -6.99
CA GLN A 211 25.62 3.46 -6.70
C GLN A 211 25.63 3.07 -5.20
N LYS A 212 25.93 4.00 -4.30
CA LYS A 212 25.78 3.81 -2.86
C LYS A 212 24.39 4.27 -2.42
N ARG A 213 23.74 3.44 -1.60
CA ARG A 213 22.51 3.82 -0.89
C ARG A 213 22.87 4.62 0.36
N LEU A 214 22.17 5.72 0.55
CA LEU A 214 22.28 6.62 1.69
C LEU A 214 20.92 6.66 2.38
N TYR A 215 20.90 6.54 3.71
CA TYR A 215 19.68 6.71 4.50
C TYR A 215 19.62 8.12 5.10
N ASP A 216 18.50 8.47 5.73
CA ASP A 216 18.34 9.80 6.34
C ASP A 216 19.50 10.13 7.28
N GLY A 217 20.13 11.29 7.06
CA GLY A 217 21.29 11.74 7.83
C GLY A 217 22.65 11.31 7.28
N ASP A 218 22.72 10.32 6.38
CA ASP A 218 23.98 9.92 5.76
C ASP A 218 24.53 11.06 4.89
N ARG A 219 25.86 11.25 4.96
CA ARG A 219 26.56 12.31 4.25
C ARG A 219 27.49 11.78 3.17
N TYR A 220 27.72 12.60 2.16
CA TYR A 220 28.72 12.37 1.14
C TYR A 220 29.35 13.68 0.66
N HIS A 221 30.50 13.55 0.01
CA HIS A 221 31.33 14.67 -0.44
C HIS A 221 31.33 14.74 -1.96
N GLU A 222 31.09 15.93 -2.51
CA GLU A 222 31.14 16.15 -3.95
C GLU A 222 31.54 17.59 -4.26
N GLU A 223 32.58 17.75 -5.08
CA GLU A 223 33.04 19.06 -5.59
C GLU A 223 33.25 20.15 -4.51
N GLY A 224 33.79 19.76 -3.35
CA GLY A 224 34.05 20.69 -2.23
C GLY A 224 32.83 20.97 -1.36
N SER A 225 31.66 20.42 -1.69
CA SER A 225 30.45 20.47 -0.88
C SER A 225 30.22 19.16 -0.12
N VAL A 226 29.57 19.27 1.03
CA VAL A 226 29.06 18.13 1.80
C VAL A 226 27.55 18.13 1.67
N TYR A 227 27.01 17.02 1.19
CA TYR A 227 25.59 16.78 1.07
C TYR A 227 25.14 15.78 2.11
N GLN A 228 23.90 15.90 2.55
CA GLN A 228 23.23 14.97 3.43
C GLN A 228 21.95 14.47 2.75
N CYS A 229 21.73 13.16 2.79
CA CYS A 229 20.42 12.62 2.42
C CYS A 229 19.39 13.05 3.48
N GLU A 230 18.35 13.76 3.07
CA GLU A 230 17.25 14.18 3.93
C GLU A 230 15.98 13.46 3.47
N ILE A 231 15.35 12.71 4.37
CA ILE A 231 14.07 12.03 4.15
C ILE A 231 13.05 12.54 5.17
N ARG A 232 11.99 13.18 4.68
CA ARG A 232 10.84 13.67 5.46
C ARG A 232 9.55 13.11 4.86
N PRO A 233 8.41 13.18 5.58
CA PRO A 233 7.13 12.68 5.07
C PRO A 233 6.65 13.37 3.78
N ASP A 234 6.97 14.66 3.62
CA ASP A 234 6.50 15.54 2.56
C ASP A 234 7.60 15.98 1.58
N SER A 235 8.87 15.77 1.94
CA SER A 235 10.03 16.22 1.19
C SER A 235 11.20 15.26 1.33
N PHE A 236 12.00 15.13 0.29
CA PHE A 236 13.24 14.37 0.34
C PHE A 236 14.23 14.93 -0.68
N GLY A 237 15.53 14.77 -0.43
CA GLY A 237 16.54 15.32 -1.32
C GLY A 237 17.97 15.19 -0.81
N HIS A 238 18.90 15.52 -1.70
CA HIS A 238 20.31 15.72 -1.38
C HIS A 238 20.52 17.16 -0.95
N LYS A 239 20.69 17.39 0.36
CA LYS A 239 20.76 18.73 0.92
C LYS A 239 22.20 19.16 1.16
N PRO A 240 22.65 20.31 0.63
CA PRO A 240 23.95 20.87 1.01
C PRO A 240 23.94 21.27 2.49
N VAL A 241 24.89 20.79 3.28
CA VAL A 241 24.95 21.02 4.75
C VAL A 241 26.26 21.63 5.23
N ALA A 242 27.36 21.47 4.49
CA ALA A 242 28.67 21.99 4.86
C ALA A 242 29.58 22.18 3.64
N CYS A 243 30.66 22.93 3.83
CA CYS A 243 31.79 23.02 2.92
C CYS A 243 32.92 22.08 3.36
N LEU A 244 33.74 21.63 2.43
CA LEU A 244 35.02 21.00 2.73
C LEU A 244 36.12 22.05 2.74
N SER A 245 36.56 22.43 3.94
CA SER A 245 37.70 23.35 4.13
C SER A 245 39.00 22.57 4.15
N LYS A 246 40.02 23.08 3.47
CA LYS A 246 41.39 22.54 3.52
C LYS A 246 42.19 23.30 4.56
N GLU A 247 42.74 22.58 5.53
CA GLU A 247 43.58 23.13 6.58
C GLU A 247 45.03 23.34 6.08
N LEU A 248 45.84 24.03 6.88
CA LEU A 248 47.23 24.36 6.52
C LEU A 248 48.13 23.12 6.37
N ASP A 249 47.78 22.02 7.05
CA ASP A 249 48.46 20.73 6.94
C ASP A 249 47.97 19.88 5.74
N GLY A 250 46.99 20.38 4.98
CA GLY A 250 46.38 19.70 3.84
C GLY A 250 45.22 18.78 4.22
N SER A 251 44.90 18.60 5.50
CA SER A 251 43.71 17.86 5.93
C SER A 251 42.43 18.60 5.56
N THR A 252 41.32 17.87 5.45
CA THR A 252 40.02 18.45 5.11
C THR A 252 39.06 18.35 6.29
N VAL A 253 38.34 19.44 6.57
CA VAL A 253 37.38 19.56 7.68
C VAL A 253 36.03 20.03 7.15
N GLU A 254 34.96 19.36 7.56
CA GLU A 254 33.60 19.82 7.27
C GLU A 254 33.30 21.09 8.08
N ARG A 255 32.94 22.17 7.39
CA ARG A 255 32.54 23.45 8.01
C ARG A 255 31.09 23.73 7.69
N VAL A 256 30.25 23.81 8.73
CA VAL A 256 28.81 24.06 8.60
C VAL A 256 28.57 25.40 7.90
N ILE A 257 27.53 25.46 7.07
CA ILE A 257 27.14 26.68 6.36
C ILE A 257 26.94 27.83 7.36
N GLY A 258 27.51 28.99 7.06
CA GLY A 258 27.46 30.20 7.89
C GLY A 258 28.53 30.28 8.98
N CYS A 259 29.27 29.19 9.25
CA CYS A 259 30.39 29.24 10.18
C CYS A 259 31.57 30.01 9.58
N ARG A 260 32.24 30.78 10.43
CA ARG A 260 33.52 31.44 10.14
C ARG A 260 34.65 30.76 10.90
N TRP A 261 35.81 30.68 10.28
CA TRP A 261 37.01 30.11 10.91
C TRP A 261 38.27 30.80 10.40
N TYR A 262 39.40 30.48 11.05
CA TYR A 262 40.70 31.04 10.71
C TYR A 262 41.70 29.93 10.40
N LEU A 263 42.41 30.06 9.27
CA LEU A 263 43.64 29.31 9.02
C LEU A 263 44.82 30.14 9.55
N GLN A 264 45.48 29.68 10.61
CA GLN A 264 46.44 30.49 11.36
C GLN A 264 47.87 29.96 11.30
N THR A 265 48.81 30.85 10.99
CA THR A 265 50.26 30.66 11.18
C THR A 265 50.79 31.64 12.25
N SER A 266 52.10 31.65 12.49
CA SER A 266 52.75 32.65 13.33
C SER A 266 52.66 34.07 12.77
N LEU A 267 52.60 34.21 11.43
CA LEU A 267 52.65 35.51 10.73
C LEU A 267 51.31 35.93 10.10
N SER A 268 50.35 35.01 9.98
CA SER A 268 49.08 35.27 9.29
C SER A 268 47.89 34.57 9.93
N LYS A 269 46.70 35.13 9.72
CA LYS A 269 45.41 34.45 9.82
C LYS A 269 44.64 34.68 8.53
N ILE A 270 44.05 33.64 7.95
CA ILE A 270 43.14 33.76 6.82
C ILE A 270 41.73 33.48 7.33
N GLU A 271 40.86 34.48 7.30
CA GLU A 271 39.46 34.35 7.71
C GLU A 271 38.64 33.79 6.54
N GLN A 272 37.93 32.70 6.79
CA GLN A 272 37.09 32.02 5.80
C GLN A 272 35.69 31.77 6.35
N THR A 273 34.73 31.62 5.44
CA THR A 273 33.34 31.27 5.74
C THR A 273 32.82 30.24 4.74
N CYS A 274 31.84 29.45 5.15
CA CYS A 274 31.12 28.55 4.27
C CYS A 274 29.80 29.21 3.83
N GLU A 275 29.60 29.40 2.53
CA GLU A 275 28.40 30.04 1.98
C GLU A 275 27.64 29.06 1.09
N LEU A 276 26.30 29.14 1.11
CA LEU A 276 25.43 28.43 0.17
C LEU A 276 25.24 29.30 -1.08
N VAL A 277 25.66 28.79 -2.23
CA VAL A 277 25.54 29.45 -3.54
C VAL A 277 24.67 28.57 -4.43
N GLY A 278 23.37 28.90 -4.50
CA GLY A 278 22.39 28.05 -5.18
C GLY A 278 22.21 26.72 -4.45
N THR A 279 22.58 25.62 -5.10
CA THR A 279 22.50 24.25 -4.56
C THR A 279 23.82 23.70 -4.04
N LYS A 280 24.91 24.48 -4.13
CA LYS A 280 26.26 24.06 -3.71
C LYS A 280 26.77 24.92 -2.58
N THR A 281 27.71 24.40 -1.81
CA THR A 281 28.43 25.17 -0.79
C THR A 281 29.83 25.52 -1.28
N VAL A 282 30.28 26.73 -0.94
CA VAL A 282 31.59 27.25 -1.36
C VAL A 282 32.29 27.85 -0.15
N VAL A 283 33.58 27.54 0.01
CA VAL A 283 34.45 28.23 0.95
C VAL A 283 34.81 29.59 0.36
N ARG A 284 34.50 30.66 1.09
CA ARG A 284 34.83 32.02 0.71
C ARG A 284 35.82 32.62 1.70
N THR A 285 36.91 33.17 1.19
CA THR A 285 37.84 33.97 2.01
C THR A 285 37.27 35.36 2.24
N LEU A 286 37.17 35.77 3.50
CA LEU A 286 36.73 37.11 3.90
C LEU A 286 37.89 38.08 3.95
N GLY A 287 39.07 37.63 4.38
CA GLY A 287 40.28 38.45 4.39
C GLY A 287 41.53 37.75 4.91
N CYS A 288 42.65 38.40 4.65
CA CYS A 288 43.97 38.04 5.16
C CYS A 288 44.36 39.01 6.28
N ILE A 289 44.76 38.46 7.42
CA ILE A 289 45.17 39.22 8.60
C ILE A 289 46.65 38.99 8.83
N TYR A 290 47.45 40.06 8.79
CA TYR A 290 48.86 40.03 9.17
C TYR A 290 49.02 40.11 10.68
N ARG A 291 49.91 39.29 11.22
CA ARG A 291 50.22 39.24 12.65
C ARG A 291 51.63 39.71 12.92
N HIS A 292 51.77 40.71 13.79
CA HIS A 292 53.05 41.19 14.27
C HIS A 292 53.16 40.98 15.78
N ASN A 293 54.23 40.33 16.24
CA ASN A 293 54.45 39.99 17.65
C ASN A 293 53.26 39.28 18.32
N GLY A 294 52.55 38.45 17.56
CA GLY A 294 51.38 37.70 18.03
C GLY A 294 50.04 38.43 17.95
N PHE A 295 50.03 39.73 17.63
CA PHE A 295 48.82 40.55 17.54
C PHE A 295 48.33 40.72 16.10
N ASP A 296 47.01 40.69 15.91
CA ASP A 296 46.37 40.95 14.62
C ASP A 296 46.51 42.45 14.31
N THR A 297 47.25 42.77 13.26
CA THR A 297 47.74 44.13 13.02
C THR A 297 47.10 44.79 11.81
N ILE A 298 46.99 44.07 10.69
CA ILE A 298 46.44 44.58 9.43
C ILE A 298 45.48 43.55 8.86
N PHE A 299 44.29 43.99 8.44
CA PHE A 299 43.33 43.20 7.66
C PHE A 299 43.36 43.66 6.21
N LEU A 300 43.36 42.74 5.27
CA LEU A 300 43.25 42.98 3.83
C LEU A 300 42.16 42.11 3.24
N SER A 301 41.32 42.68 2.37
CA SER A 301 40.38 41.87 1.59
C SER A 301 41.13 41.12 0.49
N PRO A 302 40.59 39.98 -0.01
CA PRO A 302 41.18 39.31 -1.16
C PRO A 302 41.35 40.24 -2.37
N GLY A 303 42.46 40.11 -3.08
CA GLY A 303 42.81 40.96 -4.22
C GLY A 303 43.40 42.32 -3.84
N GLN A 304 43.69 42.57 -2.55
CA GLN A 304 44.23 43.83 -2.06
C GLN A 304 45.67 43.70 -1.55
N TYR A 305 46.40 44.81 -1.57
CA TYR A 305 47.72 44.94 -0.95
C TYR A 305 47.84 46.26 -0.19
N THR A 306 48.74 46.31 0.79
CA THR A 306 49.11 47.53 1.50
C THR A 306 50.59 47.57 1.82
N ILE A 307 51.08 48.75 2.21
CA ILE A 307 52.43 48.94 2.72
C ILE A 307 52.30 49.38 4.17
N TRP A 308 52.93 48.62 5.08
CA TRP A 308 52.85 48.87 6.51
C TRP A 308 54.22 49.19 7.09
N ASN A 309 54.26 50.19 7.97
CA ASN A 309 55.47 50.63 8.66
C ASN A 309 55.56 49.95 10.02
N LEU A 310 56.64 49.20 10.24
CA LEU A 310 56.88 48.51 11.51
C LEU A 310 57.05 49.52 12.68
N PRO A 311 56.43 49.29 13.86
CA PRO A 311 56.55 50.18 14.99
C PRO A 311 57.97 50.26 15.60
N HIS A 312 58.38 51.49 15.89
CA HIS A 312 59.29 51.94 16.97
C HIS A 312 60.77 51.51 17.04
N ARG A 313 61.34 50.61 16.22
CA ARG A 313 62.82 50.40 16.25
C ARG A 313 63.51 50.17 14.90
N VAL A 314 62.77 49.88 13.84
CA VAL A 314 63.34 49.62 12.52
C VAL A 314 62.52 50.42 11.51
N LYS A 315 63.13 51.40 10.82
CA LYS A 315 62.50 52.16 9.72
C LYS A 315 62.35 51.28 8.47
N THR A 316 61.74 50.12 8.64
CA THR A 316 61.50 49.15 7.56
C THR A 316 60.02 49.08 7.30
N SER A 317 59.64 49.49 6.10
CA SER A 317 58.33 49.24 5.55
C SER A 317 58.30 47.82 5.00
N ILE A 318 57.19 47.12 5.17
CA ILE A 318 56.94 45.82 4.54
C ILE A 318 55.72 45.92 3.63
N GLY A 319 55.74 45.16 2.54
CA GLY A 319 54.58 44.96 1.69
C GLY A 319 53.75 43.77 2.17
N LEU A 320 52.43 43.92 2.17
CA LEU A 320 51.47 42.88 2.51
C LEU A 320 50.49 42.73 1.34
N ALA A 321 50.32 41.52 0.82
CA ALA A 321 49.38 41.23 -0.27
C ALA A 321 48.48 40.06 0.08
N CYS A 322 47.16 40.23 0.00
CA CYS A 322 46.18 39.16 0.11
C CYS A 322 45.83 38.66 -1.30
N ARG A 323 46.59 37.69 -1.79
CA ARG A 323 46.46 37.17 -3.14
C ARG A 323 45.42 36.05 -3.19
N GLU A 324 44.48 36.14 -4.12
CA GLU A 324 43.52 35.08 -4.39
C GLU A 324 44.23 33.85 -4.97
N THR A 325 43.81 32.68 -4.53
CA THR A 325 44.29 31.36 -4.97
C THR A 325 43.10 30.47 -5.29
N PRO A 326 43.27 29.35 -6.02
CA PRO A 326 42.20 28.40 -6.26
C PRO A 326 41.56 27.85 -4.97
N ASP A 327 42.34 27.78 -3.88
CA ASP A 327 41.92 27.29 -2.56
C ASP A 327 41.48 28.44 -1.61
N GLY A 328 41.32 29.67 -2.10
CA GLY A 328 40.88 30.83 -1.32
C GLY A 328 41.79 32.05 -1.47
N ALA A 329 42.52 32.42 -0.42
CA ALA A 329 43.53 33.48 -0.51
C ALA A 329 44.71 33.20 0.40
N LYS A 330 45.86 33.78 0.07
CA LYS A 330 47.10 33.69 0.84
C LYS A 330 47.63 35.08 1.14
N LEU A 331 48.11 35.26 2.38
CA LEU A 331 48.88 36.43 2.74
C LEU A 331 50.34 36.25 2.33
N GLU A 332 50.83 37.14 1.48
CA GLU A 332 52.24 37.29 1.14
C GLU A 332 52.82 38.50 1.88
N VAL A 333 53.96 38.30 2.53
CA VAL A 333 54.75 39.35 3.17
C VAL A 333 56.04 39.48 2.36
N PHE A 334 56.35 40.68 1.88
CA PHE A 334 57.48 40.91 0.97
C PHE A 334 58.19 42.24 1.27
N ASP A 335 59.43 42.36 0.77
CA ASP A 335 60.20 43.59 0.86
C ASP A 335 59.66 44.63 -0.14
N VAL A 336 59.54 45.90 0.28
CA VAL A 336 58.98 46.97 -0.57
C VAL A 336 59.80 47.20 -1.85
N THR A 337 61.06 46.79 -1.91
CA THR A 337 61.85 46.79 -3.15
C THR A 337 61.27 45.88 -4.25
N GLN A 338 60.49 44.86 -3.87
CA GLN A 338 59.83 43.91 -4.78
C GLN A 338 58.35 44.24 -5.03
N LEU A 339 57.92 45.48 -4.74
CA LEU A 339 56.51 45.90 -4.82
C LEU A 339 55.86 45.54 -6.17
N ALA A 340 56.48 45.93 -7.29
CA ALA A 340 55.91 45.73 -8.62
C ALA A 340 55.61 44.24 -8.93
N GLN A 341 56.43 43.32 -8.41
CA GLN A 341 56.24 41.88 -8.63
C GLN A 341 55.07 41.33 -7.80
N HIS A 342 54.98 41.73 -6.52
CA HIS A 342 53.98 41.19 -5.60
C HIS A 342 52.64 41.90 -5.66
N THR A 343 52.52 43.06 -6.31
CA THR A 343 51.27 43.82 -6.40
C THR A 343 50.62 43.79 -7.77
N ALA A 344 51.22 43.09 -8.74
CA ALA A 344 50.65 42.93 -10.07
C ALA A 344 49.21 42.38 -10.00
N GLY A 345 48.26 43.17 -10.51
CA GLY A 345 46.83 42.85 -10.53
C GLY A 345 46.09 43.07 -9.21
N LEU A 346 46.74 43.58 -8.16
CA LEU A 346 46.13 43.84 -6.86
C LEU A 346 45.74 45.32 -6.70
N LYS A 347 44.71 45.58 -5.90
CA LYS A 347 44.27 46.94 -5.56
C LYS A 347 44.94 47.41 -4.27
N TYR A 348 45.49 48.61 -4.27
CA TYR A 348 46.02 49.21 -3.04
C TYR A 348 44.88 49.50 -2.05
N ASP A 349 44.98 48.97 -0.85
CA ASP A 349 44.13 49.32 0.29
C ASP A 349 44.95 50.18 1.25
N GLN A 350 44.49 51.41 1.47
CA GLN A 350 45.16 52.33 2.36
C GLN A 350 45.02 51.78 3.80
N PRO A 351 46.12 51.58 4.53
CA PRO A 351 46.06 50.93 5.83
C PRO A 351 45.20 51.78 6.77
N ARG A 352 44.08 51.19 7.22
CA ARG A 352 43.14 51.86 8.12
C ARG A 352 43.67 51.74 9.54
N GLY A 353 44.56 52.64 9.92
CA GLY A 353 44.97 52.86 11.30
C GLY A 353 44.17 54.00 11.94
N LYS A 354 43.68 53.78 13.16
CA LYS A 354 43.49 54.87 14.13
C LYS A 354 44.84 55.22 14.72
#